data_AF-A0ABD4X2I6-F1
#
_entry.id   AF-A0ABD4X2I6-F1
#
_cell.length_a   1.000
_cell.length_b   1.000
_cell.length_c   1.000
_cell.angle_alpha   90.00
_cell.angle_beta   90.00
_cell.angle_gamma   90.00
#
_symmetry.space_group_name_H-M   'P 1'
#
loop_
_entity.id
_entity.type
_entity.pdbx_description
1 polymer ?
#
loop_
_entity_poly.entity_id
_entity_poly.type
_entity_poly.pdbx_seq_one_letter_code
_entity_poly.pdbx_strand_id
1 'polypeptide(L)'
;METYIPDSSGINSLNGFSYQIKVFVYYMLTLNEGMQIEFETIEDVNIKKIKPNEIDNYDDNFVNKIIGDNFNTAIQVKRTNITESVVSQVLLNWILLESSNNVVTKFILFTDADYENVDIMFNKTAIERFNKITKSEKDSRATISKVKRMYKDKFEEFEKVYLSIKNKYEFVSLKDLDQKIADSCSVHFRKGGVNEVIYYLRIKELLQHVTVRVMESINDKKPNICCYDEFITLIEDISNRITETITQPLYSDFKKLHTIDISNSEVANSREYKQLLACKLPSVLLKHHLGFGAYYESLRFMYMESNKLGKIQDIEETTYENFESAKFSLKMRNADQPYNRLEETKKLSNAHAENEQIRYGSSIYLTKDGIEDIQISWEDAKDEEFET
;
A
#
# COMPACT_ATOMS: atom_id res chain seq x y z
N MET A 1 22.50 19.07 -23.09
CA MET A 1 22.47 18.53 -21.72
C MET A 1 21.46 19.34 -20.97
N GLU A 2 20.20 18.90 -21.01
CA GLU A 2 19.18 19.46 -20.12
C GLU A 2 19.37 18.82 -18.76
N THR A 3 19.78 19.64 -17.81
CA THR A 3 19.96 19.27 -16.42
C THR A 3 18.58 18.93 -15.85
N TYR A 4 18.34 17.66 -15.53
CA TYR A 4 17.17 17.22 -14.78
C TYR A 4 17.09 18.03 -13.48
N ILE A 5 16.05 18.86 -13.37
CA ILE A 5 15.71 19.57 -12.13
C ILE A 5 14.94 18.55 -11.29
N PRO A 6 15.38 18.21 -10.07
CA PRO A 6 14.63 17.31 -9.19
C PRO A 6 13.31 18.01 -8.86
N ASP A 7 12.25 17.55 -9.51
CA ASP A 7 10.90 17.95 -9.12
C ASP A 7 10.61 17.30 -7.76
N SER A 8 9.68 17.88 -7.03
CA SER A 8 9.01 17.44 -5.79
C SER A 8 8.50 15.96 -5.77
N SER A 9 8.87 15.16 -6.77
CA SER A 9 8.66 13.73 -7.01
C SER A 9 8.79 12.84 -5.77
N GLY A 10 9.77 13.08 -4.90
CA GLY A 10 10.03 12.24 -3.72
C GLY A 10 8.84 12.15 -2.75
N ILE A 11 8.30 13.29 -2.33
CA ILE A 11 7.12 13.36 -1.45
C ILE A 11 5.85 13.05 -2.24
N ASN A 12 5.75 13.50 -3.50
CA ASN A 12 4.59 13.23 -4.34
C ASN A 12 4.36 11.73 -4.56
N SER A 13 5.42 10.90 -4.48
CA SER A 13 5.34 9.45 -4.56
C SER A 13 4.51 8.81 -3.43
N LEU A 14 4.26 9.53 -2.33
CA LEU A 14 3.51 9.07 -1.17
C LEU A 14 1.99 9.32 -1.32
N ASN A 15 1.55 10.11 -2.31
CA ASN A 15 0.13 10.46 -2.50
C ASN A 15 -0.80 9.27 -2.78
N GLY A 16 -0.26 8.13 -3.22
CA GLY A 16 -1.03 6.93 -3.57
C GLY A 16 -1.48 6.06 -2.37
N PHE A 17 -1.03 6.35 -1.16
CA PHE A 17 -1.35 5.56 0.05
C PHE A 17 -2.52 6.16 0.83
N SER A 18 -3.35 5.31 1.43
CA SER A 18 -4.49 5.76 2.25
C SER A 18 -4.01 6.49 3.51
N TYR A 19 -4.78 7.49 3.92
CA TYR A 19 -4.44 8.33 5.06
C TYR A 19 -4.39 7.53 6.36
N GLN A 20 -5.32 6.58 6.53
CA GLN A 20 -5.31 5.61 7.64
C GLN A 20 -3.97 4.86 7.76
N ILE A 21 -3.42 4.37 6.64
CA ILE A 21 -2.14 3.65 6.62
C ILE A 21 -0.97 4.59 6.89
N LYS A 22 -1.01 5.81 6.33
CA LYS A 22 0.02 6.82 6.59
C LYS A 22 0.10 7.17 8.08
N VAL A 23 -1.03 7.35 8.77
CA VAL A 23 -1.04 7.60 10.22
C VAL A 23 -0.53 6.38 10.99
N PHE A 24 -0.90 5.16 10.59
CA PHE A 24 -0.34 3.94 11.17
C PHE A 24 1.19 3.90 11.03
N VAL A 25 1.74 4.18 9.84
CA VAL A 25 3.19 4.23 9.63
C VAL A 25 3.85 5.36 10.42
N TYR A 26 3.24 6.55 10.47
CA TYR A 26 3.75 7.66 11.28
C TYR A 26 3.96 7.27 12.75
N TYR A 27 3.01 6.54 13.34
CA TYR A 27 3.15 6.03 14.70
C TYR A 27 4.03 4.78 14.80
N MET A 28 4.13 3.97 13.75
CA MET A 28 5.08 2.83 13.71
C MET A 28 6.53 3.33 13.80
N LEU A 29 6.82 4.51 13.22
CA LEU A 29 8.14 5.15 13.28
C LEU A 29 8.51 5.67 14.67
N THR A 30 7.59 5.66 15.65
CA THR A 30 7.87 6.07 17.03
C THR A 30 8.12 4.88 17.98
N LEU A 31 8.10 3.65 17.46
CA LEU A 31 8.37 2.45 18.25
C LEU A 31 9.79 2.43 18.79
N ASN A 32 9.92 1.96 20.04
CA ASN A 32 11.17 1.63 20.70
C ASN A 32 11.15 0.16 21.13
N GLU A 33 12.29 -0.36 21.60
CA GLU A 33 12.38 -1.72 22.15
C GLU A 33 11.24 -2.00 23.16
N GLY A 34 10.63 -3.18 23.04
CA GLY A 34 9.48 -3.60 23.86
C GLY A 34 8.12 -3.01 23.43
N MET A 35 8.07 -2.15 22.41
CA MET A 35 6.81 -1.61 21.90
C MET A 35 6.27 -2.39 20.69
N GLN A 36 4.96 -2.29 20.48
CA GLN A 36 4.28 -2.74 19.26
C GLN A 36 3.21 -1.75 18.80
N ILE A 37 2.88 -1.81 17.52
CA ILE A 37 1.74 -1.11 16.93
C ILE A 37 0.78 -2.11 16.29
N GLU A 38 -0.52 -1.83 16.41
CA GLU A 38 -1.59 -2.67 15.88
C GLU A 38 -2.53 -1.87 14.98
N PHE A 39 -2.94 -2.44 13.86
CA PHE A 39 -4.03 -1.95 13.02
C PHE A 39 -5.18 -2.95 13.11
N GLU A 40 -6.31 -2.52 13.67
CA GLU A 40 -7.43 -3.42 13.95
C GLU A 40 -8.73 -2.97 13.28
N THR A 41 -9.58 -3.95 12.95
CA THR A 41 -10.97 -3.69 12.60
C THR A 41 -11.82 -3.69 13.87
N ILE A 42 -12.63 -2.66 14.08
CA ILE A 42 -13.57 -2.56 15.19
C ILE A 42 -14.70 -3.60 14.99
N GLU A 43 -15.02 -4.37 16.03
CA GLU A 43 -15.94 -5.51 15.98
C GLU A 43 -17.29 -5.22 15.27
N ASP A 44 -17.80 -6.23 14.53
CA ASP A 44 -19.04 -6.29 13.73
C ASP A 44 -19.02 -5.73 12.29
N VAL A 45 -17.87 -5.36 11.74
CA VAL A 45 -17.83 -4.93 10.34
C VAL A 45 -17.39 -6.10 9.44
N ASN A 46 -18.31 -6.61 8.63
CA ASN A 46 -18.01 -7.60 7.60
C ASN A 46 -17.41 -6.89 6.38
N ILE A 47 -16.18 -6.44 6.53
CA ILE A 47 -15.39 -5.86 5.45
C ILE A 47 -14.84 -7.01 4.61
N LYS A 48 -15.51 -7.37 3.52
CA LYS A 48 -14.94 -8.27 2.52
C LYS A 48 -14.47 -7.45 1.34
N LYS A 49 -13.22 -7.65 0.91
CA LYS A 49 -12.68 -7.17 -0.37
C LYS A 49 -12.61 -5.64 -0.52
N ILE A 50 -12.15 -4.93 0.51
CA ILE A 50 -11.72 -3.53 0.32
C ILE A 50 -10.48 -3.51 -0.58
N LYS A 51 -10.38 -2.53 -1.47
CA LYS A 51 -9.13 -2.22 -2.17
C LYS A 51 -8.27 -1.26 -1.33
N PRO A 52 -6.93 -1.28 -1.44
CA PRO A 52 -6.05 -0.39 -0.67
C PRO A 52 -6.44 1.10 -0.71
N ASN A 53 -6.88 1.58 -1.87
CA ASN A 53 -7.31 2.97 -2.09
C ASN A 53 -8.71 3.30 -1.53
N GLU A 54 -9.44 2.31 -1.02
CA GLU A 54 -10.78 2.47 -0.46
C GLU A 54 -10.77 2.46 1.07
N ILE A 55 -9.64 2.19 1.73
CA ILE A 55 -9.54 2.09 3.21
C ILE A 55 -10.11 3.34 3.90
N ASP A 56 -9.80 4.52 3.39
CA ASP A 56 -10.24 5.80 3.98
C ASP A 56 -11.79 5.95 3.96
N ASN A 57 -12.50 5.27 3.05
CA ASN A 57 -13.97 5.27 2.99
C ASN A 57 -14.61 4.50 4.15
N TYR A 58 -13.82 3.72 4.90
CA TYR A 58 -14.26 2.88 6.00
C TYR A 58 -13.54 3.25 7.31
N ASP A 59 -13.13 4.52 7.44
CA ASP A 59 -12.34 5.02 8.57
C ASP A 59 -13.00 4.84 9.95
N ASP A 60 -14.33 4.68 10.02
CA ASP A 60 -15.10 4.39 11.23
C ASP A 60 -14.86 2.98 11.78
N ASN A 61 -14.34 2.10 10.94
CA ASN A 61 -14.20 0.67 11.22
C ASN A 61 -12.80 0.28 11.65
N PHE A 62 -11.86 1.22 11.70
CA PHE A 62 -10.46 0.94 12.01
C PHE A 62 -9.99 1.72 13.23
N VAL A 63 -9.09 1.11 13.99
CA VAL A 63 -8.39 1.73 15.12
C VAL A 63 -6.93 1.30 15.09
N ASN A 64 -6.03 2.26 15.32
CA ASN A 64 -4.62 1.98 15.55
C ASN A 64 -4.36 1.91 17.05
N LYS A 65 -3.51 1.00 17.50
CA LYS A 65 -3.05 0.94 18.89
C LYS A 65 -1.54 0.98 18.97
N ILE A 66 -1.00 1.71 19.94
CA ILE A 66 0.42 1.64 20.30
C ILE A 66 0.50 1.12 21.73
N ILE A 67 1.23 0.02 21.90
CA ILE A 67 1.32 -0.71 23.16
C ILE A 67 2.80 -0.78 23.56
N GLY A 68 3.06 -0.51 24.84
CA GLY A 68 4.33 -0.81 25.50
C GLY A 68 4.07 -1.24 26.95
N ASP A 69 5.13 -1.48 27.71
CA ASP A 69 5.04 -2.08 29.05
C ASP A 69 4.01 -1.42 30.00
N ASN A 70 3.89 -0.09 29.92
CA ASN A 70 3.07 0.70 30.84
C ASN A 70 2.04 1.60 30.15
N PHE A 71 1.84 1.45 28.83
CA PHE A 71 0.90 2.29 28.10
C PHE A 71 0.23 1.54 26.95
N ASN A 72 -0.99 1.97 26.65
CA ASN A 72 -1.80 1.50 25.53
C ASN A 72 -2.59 2.70 25.00
N THR A 73 -2.20 3.17 23.82
CA THR A 73 -2.80 4.34 23.18
C THR A 73 -3.70 3.89 22.04
N ALA A 74 -4.99 4.20 22.13
CA ALA A 74 -5.96 3.94 21.05
C ALA A 74 -6.12 5.20 20.19
N ILE A 75 -5.97 5.06 18.87
CA ILE A 75 -5.91 6.16 17.92
C ILE A 75 -6.98 5.93 16.86
N GLN A 76 -7.95 6.84 16.79
CA GLN A 76 -8.99 6.81 15.77
C GLN A 76 -8.76 7.93 14.77
N VAL A 77 -8.56 7.55 13.51
CA VAL A 77 -8.17 8.46 12.43
C VAL A 77 -9.39 8.87 11.62
N LYS A 78 -9.47 10.16 11.28
CA LYS A 78 -10.55 10.76 10.49
C LYS A 78 -10.03 11.71 9.44
N ARG A 79 -10.20 11.30 8.17
CA ARG A 79 -9.87 12.11 6.99
C ARG A 79 -11.14 12.76 6.42
N THR A 80 -11.85 13.50 7.27
CA THR A 80 -13.12 14.14 6.96
C THR A 80 -13.41 15.26 7.96
N ASN A 81 -14.46 16.06 7.70
CA ASN A 81 -14.94 17.05 8.66
C ASN A 81 -15.47 16.37 9.93
N ILE A 82 -14.98 16.77 11.10
CA ILE A 82 -15.41 16.26 12.40
C ILE A 82 -16.77 16.86 12.76
N THR A 83 -17.81 16.13 12.41
CA THR A 83 -19.20 16.48 12.78
C THR A 83 -19.60 15.81 14.09
N GLU A 84 -20.72 16.26 14.68
CA GLU A 84 -21.34 15.62 15.85
C GLU A 84 -21.66 14.14 15.64
N SER A 85 -21.91 13.70 14.40
CA SER A 85 -22.14 12.29 14.09
C SER A 85 -20.84 11.49 14.21
N VAL A 86 -19.74 12.00 13.64
CA VAL A 86 -18.41 11.38 13.70
C VAL A 86 -17.97 11.26 15.16
N VAL A 87 -18.01 12.36 15.92
CA VAL A 87 -17.71 12.36 17.36
C VAL A 87 -18.57 11.37 18.13
N SER A 88 -19.88 11.31 17.83
CA SER A 88 -20.76 10.36 18.50
C SER A 88 -20.32 8.92 18.24
N GLN A 89 -19.92 8.59 17.01
CA GLN A 89 -19.48 7.25 16.65
C GLN A 89 -18.14 6.89 17.30
N VAL A 90 -17.15 7.79 17.23
CA VAL A 90 -15.83 7.63 17.88
C VAL A 90 -16.00 7.40 19.38
N LEU A 91 -16.78 8.25 20.06
CA LEU A 91 -17.00 8.14 21.50
C LEU A 91 -17.68 6.82 21.88
N LEU A 92 -18.65 6.34 21.08
CA LEU A 92 -19.30 5.05 21.34
C LEU A 92 -18.32 3.89 21.21
N ASN A 93 -17.43 3.92 20.22
CA ASN A 93 -16.38 2.90 20.06
C ASN A 93 -15.41 2.93 21.26
N TRP A 94 -14.98 4.11 21.70
CA TRP A 94 -14.09 4.25 22.86
C TRP A 94 -14.74 3.86 24.18
N ILE A 95 -16.03 4.12 24.37
CA ILE A 95 -16.78 3.62 25.53
C ILE A 95 -16.75 2.10 25.57
N LEU A 96 -17.02 1.42 24.44
CA LEU A 96 -16.93 -0.04 24.38
C LEU A 96 -15.51 -0.54 24.69
N LEU A 97 -14.48 0.15 24.18
CA LEU A 97 -13.09 -0.22 24.41
C LEU A 97 -12.66 -0.02 25.87
N GLU A 98 -12.95 1.13 26.48
CA GLU A 98 -12.65 1.45 27.89
C GLU A 98 -13.41 0.53 28.86
N SER A 99 -14.56 0.01 28.43
CA SER A 99 -15.37 -0.96 29.21
C SER A 99 -14.91 -2.41 29.03
N SER A 100 -13.93 -2.66 28.17
CA SER A 100 -13.37 -3.99 27.94
C SER A 100 -12.25 -4.30 28.94
N ASN A 101 -11.70 -5.52 28.90
CA ASN A 101 -10.55 -5.90 29.71
C ASN A 101 -9.24 -5.20 29.28
N ASN A 102 -9.27 -4.39 28.23
CA ASN A 102 -8.12 -3.66 27.73
C ASN A 102 -7.94 -2.35 28.49
N VAL A 103 -6.87 -2.25 29.28
CA VAL A 103 -6.50 -0.98 29.93
C VAL A 103 -5.99 -0.04 28.85
N VAL A 104 -6.76 1.00 28.52
CA VAL A 104 -6.32 2.09 27.64
C VAL A 104 -5.83 3.24 28.49
N THR A 105 -4.61 3.72 28.22
CA THR A 105 -4.00 4.83 28.95
C THR A 105 -4.20 6.17 28.24
N LYS A 106 -4.46 6.14 26.93
CA LYS A 106 -4.64 7.36 26.11
C LYS A 106 -5.56 7.12 24.92
N PHE A 107 -6.41 8.09 24.61
CA PHE A 107 -7.26 8.10 23.41
C PHE A 107 -6.89 9.28 22.52
N ILE A 108 -6.67 9.04 21.23
CA ILE A 108 -6.32 10.09 20.27
C ILE A 108 -7.36 10.12 19.15
N LEU A 109 -8.01 11.28 18.95
CA LEU A 109 -8.72 11.56 17.71
C LEU A 109 -7.75 12.28 16.77
N PHE A 110 -7.33 11.59 15.72
CA PHE A 110 -6.37 12.10 14.76
C PHE A 110 -7.08 12.55 13.48
N THR A 111 -6.81 13.77 13.03
CA THR A 111 -7.42 14.31 11.82
C THR A 111 -6.44 15.09 10.95
N ASP A 112 -6.80 15.20 9.68
CA ASP A 112 -6.05 15.98 8.70
C ASP A 112 -6.36 17.47 8.88
N ALA A 113 -5.31 18.27 9.04
CA ALA A 113 -5.43 19.71 9.24
C ALA A 113 -6.05 20.44 8.04
N ASP A 114 -6.02 19.84 6.85
CA ASP A 114 -6.65 20.39 5.65
C ASP A 114 -8.18 20.50 5.75
N TYR A 115 -8.81 19.81 6.70
CA TYR A 115 -10.24 19.94 6.99
C TYR A 115 -10.56 21.03 8.03
N GLU A 116 -9.56 21.73 8.56
CA GLU A 116 -9.71 22.82 9.54
C GLU A 116 -10.57 22.42 10.76
N ASN A 117 -10.47 21.16 11.16
CA ASN A 117 -11.30 20.60 12.20
C ASN A 117 -11.00 21.22 13.57
N VAL A 118 -12.07 21.49 14.32
CA VAL A 118 -12.02 21.92 15.72
C VAL A 118 -12.38 20.77 16.65
N ASP A 119 -11.75 20.74 17.82
CA ASP A 119 -12.05 19.72 18.82
C ASP A 119 -13.43 19.95 19.43
N ILE A 120 -14.39 19.10 19.05
CA ILE A 120 -15.77 19.12 19.53
C ILE A 120 -16.16 17.84 20.29
N MET A 121 -15.17 16.99 20.62
CA MET A 121 -15.40 15.65 21.16
C MET A 121 -16.27 15.66 22.43
N PHE A 122 -15.96 16.58 23.34
CA PHE A 122 -16.60 16.70 24.67
C PHE A 122 -17.48 17.94 24.84
N ASN A 123 -18.01 18.50 23.75
CA ASN A 123 -18.94 19.64 23.79
C ASN A 123 -20.29 19.32 24.46
N LYS A 124 -20.68 18.04 24.46
CA LYS A 124 -21.88 17.55 25.15
C LYS A 124 -21.49 16.79 26.41
N THR A 125 -22.17 17.08 27.50
CA THR A 125 -22.03 16.44 28.81
C THR A 125 -22.36 14.94 28.78
N ALA A 126 -21.93 14.21 29.81
CA ALA A 126 -22.24 12.79 29.97
C ALA A 126 -23.77 12.55 29.98
N ILE A 127 -24.54 13.37 30.68
CA ILE A 127 -26.00 13.25 30.76
C ILE A 127 -26.68 13.44 29.40
N GLU A 128 -26.23 14.42 28.60
CA GLU A 128 -26.76 14.65 27.26
C GLU A 128 -26.46 13.46 26.33
N ARG A 129 -25.23 12.93 26.38
CA ARG A 129 -24.84 11.75 25.59
C ARG A 129 -25.62 10.51 26.02
N PHE A 130 -25.75 10.27 27.33
CA PHE A 130 -26.51 9.14 27.86
C PHE A 130 -27.98 9.20 27.43
N ASN A 131 -28.62 10.37 27.53
CA ASN A 131 -30.00 10.57 27.06
C ASN A 131 -30.18 10.31 25.57
N LYS A 132 -29.20 10.66 24.73
CA LYS A 132 -29.22 10.35 23.30
C LYS A 132 -29.12 8.85 23.04
N ILE A 133 -28.30 8.14 23.82
CA ILE A 133 -28.12 6.68 23.73
C ILE A 133 -29.38 5.94 24.16
N THR A 134 -29.98 6.31 25.31
CA THR A 134 -31.18 5.65 25.84
C THR A 134 -32.41 5.86 24.95
N LYS A 135 -32.52 7.02 24.29
CA LYS A 135 -33.58 7.31 23.31
C LYS A 135 -33.35 6.71 21.93
N SER A 136 -32.20 6.06 21.68
CA SER A 136 -31.91 5.48 20.37
C SER A 136 -32.83 4.30 20.06
N GLU A 137 -33.40 4.31 18.85
CA GLU A 137 -34.23 3.25 18.26
C GLU A 137 -33.51 2.49 17.14
N LYS A 138 -32.17 2.65 17.04
CA LYS A 138 -31.38 1.97 16.02
C LYS A 138 -31.38 0.44 16.23
N ASP A 139 -31.11 -0.30 15.15
CA ASP A 139 -30.99 -1.75 15.16
C ASP A 139 -30.06 -2.27 16.27
N SER A 140 -30.34 -3.47 16.76
CA SER A 140 -29.60 -4.12 17.86
C SER A 140 -28.10 -4.30 17.58
N ARG A 141 -27.69 -4.35 16.31
CA ARG A 141 -26.28 -4.47 15.88
C ARG A 141 -25.53 -3.13 15.90
N ALA A 142 -26.24 -2.00 15.94
CA ALA A 142 -25.60 -0.68 15.93
C ALA A 142 -24.79 -0.45 17.22
N THR A 143 -23.63 0.22 17.11
CA THR A 143 -22.76 0.54 18.26
C THR A 143 -23.52 1.24 19.40
N ILE A 144 -24.38 2.19 19.06
CA ILE A 144 -25.21 2.91 20.05
C ILE A 144 -26.13 1.97 20.83
N SER A 145 -26.66 0.92 20.19
CA SER A 145 -27.53 -0.07 20.81
C SER A 145 -26.74 -1.03 21.71
N LYS A 146 -25.49 -1.35 21.34
CA LYS A 146 -24.56 -2.11 22.20
C LYS A 146 -24.26 -1.34 23.49
N VAL A 147 -23.90 -0.05 23.38
CA VAL A 147 -23.64 0.82 24.53
C VAL A 147 -24.90 1.00 25.38
N LYS A 148 -26.06 1.23 24.75
CA LYS A 148 -27.37 1.32 25.43
C LYS A 148 -27.66 0.09 26.29
N ARG A 149 -27.39 -1.11 25.77
CA ARG A 149 -27.59 -2.37 26.49
C ARG A 149 -26.61 -2.52 27.66
N MET A 150 -25.34 -2.16 27.44
CA MET A 150 -24.29 -2.25 28.46
C MET A 150 -24.57 -1.36 29.67
N TYR A 151 -25.09 -0.16 29.44
CA TYR A 151 -25.32 0.85 30.47
C TYR A 151 -26.80 1.10 30.80
N LYS A 152 -27.68 0.13 30.50
CA LYS A 152 -29.11 0.25 30.77
C LYS A 152 -29.34 0.53 32.25
N ASP A 153 -30.02 1.65 32.54
CA ASP A 153 -30.34 2.13 33.89
C ASP A 153 -29.11 2.37 34.80
N LYS A 154 -27.91 2.54 34.20
CA LYS A 154 -26.62 2.65 34.89
C LYS A 154 -25.87 3.93 34.51
N PHE A 155 -26.47 5.08 34.75
CA PHE A 155 -25.86 6.37 34.39
C PHE A 155 -24.53 6.61 35.11
N GLU A 156 -24.42 6.29 36.40
CA GLU A 156 -23.19 6.52 37.17
C GLU A 156 -21.99 5.70 36.64
N GLU A 157 -22.22 4.46 36.19
CA GLU A 157 -21.18 3.63 35.56
C GLU A 157 -20.76 4.24 34.21
N PHE A 158 -21.73 4.69 33.40
CA PHE A 158 -21.48 5.35 32.12
C PHE A 158 -20.68 6.64 32.29
N GLU A 159 -21.06 7.48 33.26
CA GLU A 159 -20.42 8.76 33.52
C GLU A 159 -18.97 8.56 33.93
N LYS A 160 -18.68 7.57 34.79
CA LYS A 160 -17.29 7.23 35.16
C LYS A 160 -16.44 6.88 33.95
N VAL A 161 -16.95 6.04 33.04
CA VAL A 161 -16.23 5.67 31.81
C VAL A 161 -16.06 6.86 30.87
N TYR A 162 -17.11 7.65 30.66
CA TYR A 162 -17.03 8.87 29.86
C TYR A 162 -15.98 9.86 30.40
N LEU A 163 -15.96 10.08 31.71
CA LEU A 163 -14.98 10.96 32.36
C LEU A 163 -13.56 10.38 32.32
N SER A 164 -13.41 9.06 32.44
CA SER A 164 -12.13 8.37 32.26
C SER A 164 -11.55 8.64 30.86
N ILE A 165 -12.35 8.45 29.82
CA ILE A 165 -11.95 8.73 28.43
C ILE A 165 -11.58 10.21 28.28
N LYS A 166 -12.42 11.12 28.79
CA LYS A 166 -12.17 12.57 28.73
C LYS A 166 -10.82 12.96 29.35
N ASN A 167 -10.45 12.34 30.46
CA ASN A 167 -9.18 12.61 31.15
C ASN A 167 -7.95 12.03 30.42
N LYS A 168 -8.15 11.06 29.53
CA LYS A 168 -7.10 10.37 28.76
C LYS A 168 -7.04 10.83 27.30
N TYR A 169 -7.88 11.79 26.91
CA TYR A 169 -8.10 12.17 25.53
C TYR A 169 -7.14 13.25 25.04
N GLU A 170 -6.72 13.12 23.79
CA GLU A 170 -6.02 14.13 23.01
C GLU A 170 -6.63 14.28 21.61
N PHE A 171 -6.77 15.52 21.16
CA PHE A 171 -7.09 15.86 19.78
C PHE A 171 -5.82 16.20 19.02
N VAL A 172 -5.56 15.52 17.90
CA VAL A 172 -4.40 15.78 17.04
C VAL A 172 -4.89 16.15 15.65
N SER A 173 -4.58 17.37 15.23
CA SER A 173 -4.78 17.84 13.85
C SER A 173 -3.41 18.10 13.23
N LEU A 174 -3.05 17.28 12.23
CA LEU A 174 -1.70 17.31 11.65
C LEU A 174 -1.75 17.68 10.17
N LYS A 175 -0.92 18.68 9.81
CA LYS A 175 -0.66 19.07 8.43
C LYS A 175 0.60 18.37 7.91
N ASP A 176 0.66 18.16 6.59
CA ASP A 176 1.83 17.67 5.87
C ASP A 176 2.33 16.31 6.40
N LEU A 177 1.40 15.37 6.61
CA LEU A 177 1.69 14.03 7.14
C LEU A 177 2.80 13.31 6.35
N ASP A 178 2.84 13.49 5.03
CA ASP A 178 3.86 12.89 4.17
C ASP A 178 5.26 13.41 4.51
N GLN A 179 5.40 14.72 4.76
CA GLN A 179 6.65 15.30 5.23
C GLN A 179 7.00 14.79 6.63
N LYS A 180 6.02 14.64 7.53
CA LYS A 180 6.25 14.12 8.89
C LYS A 180 6.73 12.68 8.90
N ILE A 181 6.19 11.84 8.02
CA ILE A 181 6.71 10.48 7.78
C ILE A 181 8.12 10.56 7.22
N ALA A 182 8.34 11.39 6.21
CA ALA A 182 9.66 11.57 5.60
C ALA A 182 10.69 12.14 6.57
N ASP A 183 10.32 12.92 7.58
CA ASP A 183 11.26 13.40 8.59
C ASP A 183 11.54 12.31 9.63
N SER A 184 10.51 11.56 10.04
CA SER A 184 10.62 10.48 11.04
C SER A 184 11.44 9.29 10.51
N CYS A 185 11.40 9.02 9.21
CA CYS A 185 12.24 8.02 8.55
C CYS A 185 13.74 8.39 8.48
N SER A 186 14.11 9.64 8.81
CA SER A 186 15.45 10.17 8.51
C SER A 186 16.57 9.36 9.16
N VAL A 187 16.37 8.97 10.43
CA VAL A 187 17.33 8.14 11.16
C VAL A 187 17.31 6.70 10.65
N HIS A 188 16.12 6.11 10.48
CA HIS A 188 15.94 4.72 10.06
C HIS A 188 16.56 4.43 8.68
N PHE A 189 16.32 5.31 7.70
CA PHE A 189 16.87 5.16 6.35
C PHE A 189 18.14 5.99 6.09
N ARG A 190 18.71 6.58 7.15
CA ARG A 190 20.02 7.26 7.14
C ARG A 190 20.09 8.38 6.09
N LYS A 191 19.08 9.27 6.06
CA LYS A 191 18.90 10.32 5.03
C LYS A 191 20.18 11.09 4.67
N GLY A 192 20.98 11.46 5.67
CA GLY A 192 22.23 12.21 5.46
C GLY A 192 23.38 11.42 4.83
N GLY A 193 23.26 10.08 4.74
CA GLY A 193 24.29 9.19 4.19
C GLY A 193 23.88 8.49 2.88
N VAL A 194 22.73 8.84 2.30
CA VAL A 194 22.26 8.24 1.03
C VAL A 194 21.70 9.31 0.10
N ASN A 195 21.76 9.05 -1.21
CA ASN A 195 21.07 9.88 -2.20
C ASN A 195 19.57 10.07 -1.87
N GLU A 196 19.05 11.28 -2.10
CA GLU A 196 17.66 11.65 -1.80
C GLU A 196 16.62 10.78 -2.51
N VAL A 197 16.87 10.39 -3.77
CA VAL A 197 15.97 9.49 -4.51
C VAL A 197 15.90 8.13 -3.83
N ILE A 198 17.05 7.56 -3.45
CA ILE A 198 17.12 6.28 -2.73
C ILE A 198 16.39 6.38 -1.39
N TYR A 199 16.52 7.50 -0.70
CA TYR A 199 15.81 7.76 0.55
C TYR A 199 14.29 7.67 0.38
N TYR A 200 13.71 8.36 -0.61
CA TYR A 200 12.27 8.30 -0.85
C TYR A 200 11.80 6.96 -1.41
N LEU A 201 12.60 6.27 -2.22
CA LEU A 201 12.29 4.91 -2.67
C LEU A 201 12.15 3.94 -1.49
N ARG A 202 13.00 4.06 -0.45
CA ARG A 202 12.89 3.25 0.77
C ARG A 202 11.61 3.55 1.56
N ILE A 203 11.20 4.82 1.66
CA ILE A 203 9.94 5.21 2.30
C ILE A 203 8.75 4.64 1.53
N LYS A 204 8.77 4.72 0.20
CA LYS A 204 7.72 4.17 -0.66
C LYS A 204 7.60 2.66 -0.49
N GLU A 205 8.72 1.94 -0.45
CA GLU A 205 8.75 0.50 -0.19
C GLU A 205 8.18 0.15 1.19
N LEU A 206 8.49 0.94 2.23
CA LEU A 206 7.92 0.77 3.57
C LEU A 206 6.40 0.89 3.57
N LEU A 207 5.86 1.96 2.97
CA LEU A 207 4.42 2.18 2.86
C LEU A 207 3.75 1.07 2.05
N GLN A 208 4.37 0.61 0.97
CA GLN A 208 3.88 -0.50 0.16
C GLN A 208 3.80 -1.80 0.96
N HIS A 209 4.87 -2.16 1.67
CA HIS A 209 4.91 -3.36 2.48
C HIS A 209 3.88 -3.33 3.62
N VAL A 210 3.78 -2.21 4.34
CA VAL A 210 2.80 -2.04 5.42
C VAL A 210 1.37 -2.09 4.87
N THR A 211 1.11 -1.44 3.74
CA THR A 211 -0.20 -1.51 3.07
C THR A 211 -0.60 -2.96 2.81
N VAL A 212 0.30 -3.75 2.25
CA VAL A 212 0.07 -5.17 1.97
C VAL A 212 -0.24 -5.95 3.25
N ARG A 213 0.59 -5.81 4.29
CA ARG A 213 0.39 -6.50 5.58
C ARG A 213 -0.96 -6.16 6.21
N VAL A 214 -1.37 -4.89 6.18
CA VAL A 214 -2.67 -4.46 6.69
C VAL A 214 -3.81 -5.05 5.86
N MET A 215 -3.71 -5.02 4.53
CA MET A 215 -4.75 -5.58 3.65
C MET A 215 -4.94 -7.09 3.86
N GLU A 216 -3.85 -7.84 4.06
CA GLU A 216 -3.92 -9.27 4.38
C GLU A 216 -4.58 -9.49 5.74
N SER A 217 -4.22 -8.70 6.75
CA SER A 217 -4.81 -8.81 8.09
C SER A 217 -6.30 -8.49 8.11
N ILE A 218 -6.74 -7.48 7.36
CA ILE A 218 -8.17 -7.16 7.15
C ILE A 218 -8.90 -8.34 6.50
N ASN A 219 -8.33 -8.93 5.43
CA ASN A 219 -8.94 -10.06 4.74
C ASN A 219 -9.01 -11.31 5.63
N ASP A 220 -7.99 -11.53 6.47
CA ASP A 220 -7.90 -12.63 7.43
C ASP A 220 -8.72 -12.38 8.71
N LYS A 221 -9.28 -11.19 8.88
CA LYS A 221 -10.03 -10.76 10.08
C LYS A 221 -9.21 -10.86 11.37
N LYS A 222 -7.93 -10.50 11.29
CA LYS A 222 -7.01 -10.47 12.42
C LYS A 222 -6.38 -9.07 12.53
N PRO A 223 -5.94 -8.64 13.72
CA PRO A 223 -5.16 -7.42 13.84
C PRO A 223 -3.83 -7.56 13.08
N ASN A 224 -3.41 -6.51 12.38
CA ASN A 224 -2.03 -6.42 11.91
C ASN A 224 -1.17 -5.90 13.06
N ILE A 225 -0.33 -6.76 13.62
CA ILE A 225 0.58 -6.43 14.72
C ILE A 225 1.99 -6.28 14.13
N CYS A 226 2.72 -5.26 14.55
CA CYS A 226 4.13 -5.06 14.23
C CYS A 226 4.88 -4.65 15.51
N CYS A 227 5.76 -5.52 15.99
CA CYS A 227 6.63 -5.23 17.12
C CYS A 227 7.89 -4.48 16.66
N TYR A 228 8.58 -3.81 17.59
CA TYR A 228 9.83 -3.09 17.30
C TYR A 228 10.86 -3.92 16.52
N ASP A 229 11.11 -5.16 16.94
CA ASP A 229 12.10 -6.03 16.29
C ASP A 229 11.72 -6.37 14.83
N GLU A 230 10.42 -6.59 14.57
CA GLU A 230 9.91 -6.81 13.21
C GLU A 230 10.06 -5.55 12.36
N PHE A 231 9.76 -4.39 12.95
CA PHE A 231 9.90 -3.10 12.29
C PHE A 231 11.36 -2.81 11.92
N ILE A 232 12.31 -2.99 12.84
CA ILE A 232 13.73 -2.79 12.55
C ILE A 232 14.24 -3.80 11.50
N THR A 233 13.83 -5.06 11.58
CA THR A 233 14.16 -6.07 10.57
C THR A 233 13.67 -5.64 9.18
N LEU A 234 12.46 -5.08 9.09
CA LEU A 234 11.91 -4.56 7.83
C LEU A 234 12.73 -3.36 7.30
N ILE A 235 13.12 -2.42 8.18
CA ILE A 235 13.96 -1.28 7.80
C ILE A 235 15.31 -1.74 7.23
N GLU A 236 15.94 -2.72 7.85
CA GLU A 236 17.22 -3.27 7.37
C GLU A 236 17.07 -4.04 6.06
N ASP A 237 16.02 -4.86 5.90
CA ASP A 237 15.72 -5.54 4.64
C ASP A 237 15.55 -4.56 3.47
N ILE A 238 14.71 -3.53 3.66
CA ILE A 238 14.49 -2.48 2.66
C ILE A 238 15.80 -1.77 2.33
N SER A 239 16.60 -1.44 3.35
CA SER A 239 17.88 -0.75 3.17
C SER A 239 18.88 -1.59 2.37
N ASN A 240 18.86 -2.92 2.51
CA ASN A 240 19.74 -3.83 1.79
C ASN A 240 19.30 -4.04 0.33
N ARG A 241 18.00 -4.06 0.06
CA ARG A 241 17.45 -4.24 -1.30
C ARG A 241 17.40 -2.96 -2.13
N ILE A 242 17.41 -1.79 -1.49
CA ILE A 242 17.35 -0.49 -2.16
C ILE A 242 18.55 0.34 -1.71
N THR A 243 19.57 0.38 -2.57
CA THR A 243 20.83 1.09 -2.40
C THR A 243 21.14 1.92 -3.66
N GLU A 244 22.24 2.67 -3.64
CA GLU A 244 22.70 3.40 -4.81
C GLU A 244 23.05 2.49 -5.99
N THR A 245 23.42 1.23 -5.74
CA THR A 245 23.75 0.27 -6.80
C THR A 245 22.58 -0.66 -7.11
N ILE A 246 21.82 -1.09 -6.10
CA ILE A 246 20.75 -2.09 -6.24
C ILE A 246 19.39 -1.42 -6.05
N THR A 247 18.42 -1.67 -6.94
CA THR A 247 17.02 -1.27 -6.72
C THR A 247 16.15 -2.50 -6.91
N GLN A 248 15.77 -3.14 -5.80
CA GLN A 248 15.03 -4.41 -5.84
C GLN A 248 13.81 -4.39 -4.91
N PRO A 249 12.73 -3.66 -5.26
CA PRO A 249 11.48 -3.67 -4.50
C PRO A 249 10.80 -5.04 -4.54
N LEU A 250 9.99 -5.38 -3.53
CA LEU A 250 9.37 -6.70 -3.42
C LEU A 250 8.31 -6.91 -4.51
N TYR A 251 8.57 -7.86 -5.41
CA TYR A 251 7.59 -8.28 -6.41
C TYR A 251 6.29 -8.82 -5.79
N SER A 252 6.39 -9.54 -4.66
CA SER A 252 5.21 -10.09 -3.96
C SER A 252 4.23 -9.00 -3.55
N ASP A 253 4.76 -7.89 -3.05
CA ASP A 253 3.96 -6.77 -2.57
C ASP A 253 3.41 -5.97 -3.74
N PHE A 254 4.25 -5.74 -4.75
CA PHE A 254 3.84 -5.11 -6.00
C PHE A 254 2.65 -5.86 -6.61
N LYS A 255 2.75 -7.19 -6.74
CA LYS A 255 1.71 -8.04 -7.34
C LYS A 255 0.38 -7.97 -6.59
N LYS A 256 0.41 -7.84 -5.25
CA LYS A 256 -0.80 -7.73 -4.43
C LYS A 256 -1.50 -6.38 -4.59
N LEU A 257 -0.74 -5.31 -4.80
CA LEU A 257 -1.30 -3.96 -5.00
C LEU A 257 -1.70 -3.68 -6.45
N HIS A 258 -1.03 -4.29 -7.43
CA HIS A 258 -1.22 -4.05 -8.85
C HIS A 258 -1.90 -5.26 -9.53
N THR A 259 -3.11 -5.58 -9.10
CA THR A 259 -3.86 -6.71 -9.67
C THR A 259 -4.30 -6.40 -11.10
N ILE A 260 -3.92 -7.28 -12.04
CA ILE A 260 -4.31 -7.15 -13.45
C ILE A 260 -5.76 -7.60 -13.67
N ASP A 261 -6.58 -6.67 -14.15
CA ASP A 261 -7.94 -6.94 -14.64
C ASP A 261 -7.96 -6.94 -16.17
N ILE A 262 -7.95 -8.13 -16.77
CA ILE A 262 -8.00 -8.31 -18.23
C ILE A 262 -9.36 -7.93 -18.84
N SER A 263 -10.39 -7.69 -18.02
CA SER A 263 -11.67 -7.16 -18.49
C SER A 263 -11.66 -5.64 -18.63
N ASN A 264 -10.64 -4.97 -18.07
CA ASN A 264 -10.42 -3.55 -18.29
C ASN A 264 -10.07 -3.28 -19.75
N SER A 265 -10.72 -2.28 -20.36
CA SER A 265 -10.56 -1.95 -21.78
C SER A 265 -9.14 -1.48 -22.14
N GLU A 266 -8.44 -0.79 -21.25
CA GLU A 266 -7.06 -0.35 -21.48
C GLU A 266 -6.12 -1.56 -21.58
N VAL A 267 -6.26 -2.51 -20.64
CA VAL A 267 -5.50 -3.77 -20.65
C VAL A 267 -5.87 -4.61 -21.88
N ALA A 268 -7.16 -4.75 -22.19
CA ALA A 268 -7.62 -5.55 -23.31
C ALA A 268 -7.19 -4.99 -24.68
N ASN A 269 -6.96 -3.68 -24.76
CA ASN A 269 -6.52 -3.02 -25.98
C ASN A 269 -5.00 -2.91 -26.12
N SER A 270 -4.23 -3.17 -25.05
CA SER A 270 -2.77 -3.06 -25.07
C SER A 270 -2.13 -4.06 -26.04
N ARG A 271 -1.02 -3.67 -26.67
CA ARG A 271 -0.27 -4.55 -27.57
C ARG A 271 0.29 -5.76 -26.83
N GLU A 272 0.74 -5.56 -25.60
CA GLU A 272 1.28 -6.60 -24.72
C GLU A 272 0.25 -7.71 -24.49
N TYR A 273 -1.01 -7.34 -24.21
CA TYR A 273 -2.08 -8.32 -24.04
C TYR A 273 -2.38 -9.06 -25.35
N LYS A 274 -2.46 -8.36 -26.48
CA LYS A 274 -2.71 -8.98 -27.80
C LYS A 274 -1.59 -9.95 -28.20
N GLN A 275 -0.33 -9.57 -27.96
CA GLN A 275 0.83 -10.43 -28.21
C GLN A 275 0.80 -11.68 -27.32
N LEU A 276 0.40 -11.54 -26.05
CA LEU A 276 0.23 -12.68 -25.15
C LEU A 276 -0.98 -13.57 -25.51
N LEU A 277 -2.05 -13.00 -26.07
CA LEU A 277 -3.18 -13.77 -26.58
C LEU A 277 -2.77 -14.68 -27.75
N ALA A 278 -1.89 -14.20 -28.64
CA ALA A 278 -1.37 -15.00 -29.74
C ALA A 278 -0.59 -16.24 -29.28
N CYS A 279 0.00 -16.19 -28.07
CA CYS A 279 0.61 -17.34 -27.40
C CYS A 279 -0.40 -18.37 -26.87
N LYS A 280 -1.71 -18.15 -27.03
CA LYS A 280 -2.80 -19.06 -26.60
C LYS A 280 -2.72 -19.45 -25.12
N LEU A 281 -2.27 -18.53 -24.28
CA LEU A 281 -2.13 -18.76 -22.84
C LEU A 281 -3.50 -18.73 -22.13
N PRO A 282 -3.72 -19.57 -21.10
CA PRO A 282 -4.84 -19.43 -20.18
C PRO A 282 -4.85 -18.07 -19.48
N SER A 283 -6.04 -17.58 -19.13
CA SER A 283 -6.23 -16.24 -18.52
C SER A 283 -5.41 -15.99 -17.25
N VAL A 284 -5.16 -17.02 -16.45
CA VAL A 284 -4.31 -16.92 -15.24
C VAL A 284 -2.86 -16.60 -15.62
N LEU A 285 -2.33 -17.23 -16.67
CA LEU A 285 -0.96 -16.97 -17.13
C LEU A 285 -0.86 -15.63 -17.84
N LEU A 286 -1.88 -15.21 -18.61
CA LEU A 286 -1.94 -13.85 -19.16
C LEU A 286 -1.77 -12.80 -18.07
N LYS A 287 -2.53 -12.92 -16.97
CA LYS A 287 -2.43 -12.01 -15.81
C LYS A 287 -1.04 -12.03 -15.17
N HIS A 288 -0.41 -13.20 -15.06
CA HIS A 288 0.94 -13.30 -14.51
C HIS A 288 1.98 -12.59 -15.39
N HIS A 289 1.94 -12.82 -16.71
CA HIS A 289 2.87 -12.20 -17.65
C HIS A 289 2.69 -10.68 -17.72
N LEU A 290 1.45 -10.20 -17.81
CA LEU A 290 1.16 -8.76 -17.72
C LEU A 290 1.64 -8.17 -16.39
N GLY A 291 1.49 -8.90 -15.28
CA GLY A 291 2.01 -8.49 -13.98
C GLY A 291 3.53 -8.39 -13.93
N PHE A 292 4.27 -9.27 -14.62
CA PHE A 292 5.72 -9.13 -14.77
C PHE A 292 6.07 -7.87 -15.59
N GLY A 293 5.36 -7.62 -16.69
CA GLY A 293 5.55 -6.42 -17.52
C GLY A 293 5.35 -5.13 -16.71
N ALA A 294 4.24 -5.04 -15.99
CA ALA A 294 3.93 -3.88 -15.13
C ALA A 294 4.97 -3.69 -14.01
N TYR A 295 5.46 -4.78 -13.42
CA TYR A 295 6.53 -4.71 -12.42
C TYR A 295 7.83 -4.18 -13.00
N TYR A 296 8.22 -4.67 -14.18
CA TYR A 296 9.42 -4.17 -14.86
C TYR A 296 9.27 -2.70 -15.28
N GLU A 297 8.12 -2.30 -15.80
CA GLU A 297 7.83 -0.91 -16.14
C GLU A 297 7.94 0.01 -14.91
N SER A 298 7.38 -0.39 -13.77
CA SER A 298 7.53 0.34 -12.51
C SER A 298 8.99 0.46 -12.09
N LEU A 299 9.77 -0.64 -12.19
CA LEU A 299 11.19 -0.65 -11.89
C LEU A 299 12.00 0.23 -12.85
N ARG A 300 11.65 0.25 -14.12
CA ARG A 300 12.27 1.10 -15.14
C ARG A 300 12.16 2.58 -14.77
N PHE A 301 11.00 3.03 -14.29
CA PHE A 301 10.86 4.39 -13.76
C PHE A 301 11.76 4.67 -12.56
N MET A 302 11.88 3.72 -11.62
CA MET A 302 12.78 3.87 -10.47
C MET A 302 14.26 3.95 -10.90
N TYR A 303 14.64 3.19 -11.93
CA TYR A 303 15.98 3.30 -12.53
C TYR A 303 16.19 4.66 -13.20
N MET A 304 15.20 5.22 -13.88
CA MET A 304 15.29 6.57 -14.43
C MET A 304 15.46 7.62 -13.34
N GLU A 305 14.63 7.57 -12.30
CA GLU A 305 14.69 8.50 -11.16
C GLU A 305 16.04 8.43 -10.44
N SER A 306 16.65 7.24 -10.36
CA SER A 306 17.96 7.03 -9.73
C SER A 306 19.15 7.12 -10.71
N ASN A 307 18.94 7.63 -11.93
CA ASN A 307 19.95 7.79 -12.98
C ASN A 307 20.71 6.49 -13.35
N LYS A 308 20.02 5.34 -13.30
CA LYS A 308 20.53 4.01 -13.67
C LYS A 308 20.13 3.64 -15.11
N LEU A 309 20.24 4.58 -16.05
CA LEU A 309 19.80 4.38 -17.45
C LEU A 309 20.55 3.25 -18.16
N GLY A 310 21.86 3.08 -17.91
CA GLY A 310 22.63 1.97 -18.47
C GLY A 310 22.10 0.59 -18.05
N LYS A 311 21.56 0.46 -16.83
CA LYS A 311 20.95 -0.78 -16.35
C LYS A 311 19.68 -1.13 -17.15
N ILE A 312 18.90 -0.12 -17.56
CA ILE A 312 17.72 -0.31 -18.42
C ILE A 312 18.20 -0.82 -19.78
N GLN A 313 19.15 -0.10 -20.40
CA GLN A 313 19.69 -0.43 -21.72
C GLN A 313 20.24 -1.86 -21.76
N ASP A 314 21.11 -2.23 -20.82
CA ASP A 314 21.70 -3.57 -20.78
C ASP A 314 20.63 -4.68 -20.65
N ILE A 315 19.60 -4.45 -19.81
CA ILE A 315 18.51 -5.42 -19.64
C ILE A 315 17.71 -5.55 -20.93
N GLU A 316 17.33 -4.43 -21.55
CA GLU A 316 16.47 -4.39 -22.74
C GLU A 316 17.20 -4.94 -23.97
N GLU A 317 18.45 -4.54 -24.22
CA GLU A 317 19.27 -5.07 -25.32
C GLU A 317 19.50 -6.58 -25.18
N THR A 318 19.92 -7.05 -24.00
CA THR A 318 20.10 -8.50 -23.77
C THR A 318 18.78 -9.26 -23.94
N THR A 319 17.64 -8.67 -23.57
CA THR A 319 16.33 -9.30 -23.76
C THR A 319 15.98 -9.42 -25.25
N TYR A 320 16.27 -8.38 -26.03
CA TYR A 320 16.08 -8.37 -27.48
C TYR A 320 16.98 -9.38 -28.20
N GLU A 321 18.28 -9.43 -27.87
CA GLU A 321 19.21 -10.41 -28.43
C GLU A 321 18.81 -11.85 -28.10
N ASN A 322 18.30 -12.08 -26.88
CA ASN A 322 17.74 -13.37 -26.49
C ASN A 322 16.51 -13.74 -27.34
N PHE A 323 15.63 -12.77 -27.62
CA PHE A 323 14.49 -12.99 -28.50
C PHE A 323 14.91 -13.38 -29.92
N GLU A 324 15.85 -12.65 -30.52
CA GLU A 324 16.34 -12.94 -31.87
C GLU A 324 17.02 -14.33 -31.94
N SER A 325 17.82 -14.66 -30.93
CA SER A 325 18.48 -15.97 -30.81
C SER A 325 17.47 -17.13 -30.67
N ALA A 326 16.43 -16.93 -29.86
CA ALA A 326 15.34 -17.89 -29.68
C ALA A 326 14.54 -18.07 -30.97
N LYS A 327 14.15 -16.97 -31.63
CA LYS A 327 13.42 -16.97 -32.91
C LYS A 327 14.21 -17.70 -33.99
N PHE A 328 15.49 -17.40 -34.15
CA PHE A 328 16.36 -18.07 -35.11
C PHE A 328 16.46 -19.59 -34.84
N SER A 329 16.69 -19.97 -33.58
CA SER A 329 16.82 -21.38 -33.19
C SER A 329 15.53 -22.17 -33.43
N LEU A 330 14.37 -21.56 -33.18
CA LEU A 330 13.06 -22.17 -33.42
C LEU A 330 12.75 -22.32 -34.92
N LYS A 331 13.12 -21.33 -35.74
CA LYS A 331 13.02 -21.40 -37.21
C LYS A 331 13.83 -22.56 -37.77
N MET A 332 15.08 -22.73 -37.31
CA MET A 332 15.95 -23.84 -37.73
C MET A 332 15.39 -25.23 -37.39
N ARG A 333 14.48 -25.32 -36.41
CA ARG A 333 13.84 -26.58 -35.97
C ARG A 333 12.39 -26.72 -36.45
N ASN A 334 11.91 -25.82 -37.32
CA ASN A 334 10.51 -25.76 -37.76
C ASN A 334 9.50 -25.74 -36.58
N ALA A 335 9.87 -25.09 -35.48
CA ALA A 335 9.08 -24.98 -34.26
C ALA A 335 8.75 -23.51 -33.91
N ASP A 336 8.93 -22.59 -34.86
CA ASP A 336 8.68 -21.17 -34.66
C ASP A 336 7.17 -20.90 -34.54
N GLN A 337 6.72 -20.69 -33.31
CA GLN A 337 5.33 -20.40 -32.93
C GLN A 337 5.35 -19.37 -31.79
N PRO A 338 4.31 -18.52 -31.65
CA PRO A 338 4.32 -17.43 -30.65
C PRO A 338 4.65 -17.88 -29.22
N TYR A 339 4.02 -18.96 -28.76
CA TYR A 339 4.28 -19.53 -27.44
C TYR A 339 5.74 -19.97 -27.26
N ASN A 340 6.33 -20.62 -28.27
CA ASN A 340 7.70 -21.10 -28.20
C ASN A 340 8.69 -19.93 -28.18
N ARG A 341 8.43 -18.85 -28.93
CA ARG A 341 9.27 -17.64 -28.86
C ARG A 341 9.30 -17.06 -27.45
N LEU A 342 8.13 -16.90 -26.83
CA LEU A 342 8.02 -16.41 -25.45
C LEU A 342 8.79 -17.31 -24.46
N GLU A 343 8.58 -18.62 -24.52
CA GLU A 343 9.19 -19.55 -23.57
C GLU A 343 10.70 -19.72 -23.76
N GLU A 344 11.19 -19.84 -25.00
CA GLU A 344 12.63 -19.95 -25.26
C GLU A 344 13.37 -18.66 -24.94
N THR A 345 12.79 -17.49 -25.21
CA THR A 345 13.37 -16.20 -24.81
C THR A 345 13.55 -16.11 -23.30
N LYS A 346 12.55 -16.55 -22.53
CA LYS A 346 12.60 -16.53 -21.05
C LYS A 346 13.62 -17.50 -20.44
N LYS A 347 13.97 -18.58 -21.16
CA LYS A 347 14.97 -19.57 -20.71
C LYS A 347 16.41 -19.05 -20.85
N LEU A 348 16.64 -18.12 -21.77
CA LEU A 348 17.96 -17.53 -21.96
C LEU A 348 18.30 -16.58 -20.80
N SER A 349 19.57 -16.58 -20.40
CA SER A 349 20.03 -15.79 -19.26
C SER A 349 20.06 -14.30 -19.60
N ASN A 350 19.76 -13.46 -18.61
CA ASN A 350 20.04 -12.03 -18.64
C ASN A 350 20.73 -11.67 -17.32
N ALA A 351 22.05 -11.56 -17.34
CA ALA A 351 22.86 -11.32 -16.13
C ALA A 351 22.66 -9.90 -15.56
N HIS A 352 22.06 -9.00 -16.33
CA HIS A 352 21.76 -7.64 -15.90
C HIS A 352 20.44 -7.56 -15.12
N ALA A 353 19.58 -8.59 -15.21
CA ALA A 353 18.35 -8.68 -14.43
C ALA A 353 18.60 -9.37 -13.07
N GLU A 354 18.28 -8.68 -11.98
CA GLU A 354 18.52 -9.17 -10.59
C GLU A 354 17.67 -10.38 -10.20
N ASN A 355 16.54 -10.60 -10.88
CA ASN A 355 15.67 -11.73 -10.63
C ASN A 355 14.87 -12.12 -11.88
N GLU A 356 14.20 -13.26 -11.81
CA GLU A 356 13.42 -13.79 -12.91
C GLU A 356 12.23 -12.90 -13.29
N GLN A 357 11.62 -12.21 -12.34
CA GLN A 357 10.46 -11.35 -12.59
C GLN A 357 10.83 -10.14 -13.44
N ILE A 358 12.03 -9.58 -13.25
CA ILE A 358 12.60 -8.53 -14.10
C ILE A 358 12.86 -9.08 -15.51
N ARG A 359 13.54 -10.24 -15.63
CA ARG A 359 13.84 -10.87 -16.91
C ARG A 359 12.58 -11.20 -17.71
N TYR A 360 11.56 -11.74 -17.05
CA TYR A 360 10.28 -12.03 -17.69
C TYR A 360 9.54 -10.74 -18.02
N GLY A 361 9.59 -9.75 -17.12
CA GLY A 361 8.93 -8.47 -17.29
C GLY A 361 9.47 -7.67 -18.47
N SER A 362 10.79 -7.60 -18.65
CA SER A 362 11.41 -6.93 -19.81
C SER A 362 10.95 -7.54 -21.13
N SER A 363 10.84 -8.88 -21.21
CA SER A 363 10.33 -9.55 -22.40
C SER A 363 8.87 -9.18 -22.72
N ILE A 364 8.05 -8.92 -21.70
CA ILE A 364 6.68 -8.44 -21.95
C ILE A 364 6.68 -6.95 -22.29
N TYR A 365 7.47 -6.15 -21.59
CA TYR A 365 7.57 -4.71 -21.82
C TYR A 365 8.00 -4.37 -23.26
N LEU A 366 8.97 -5.11 -23.81
CA LEU A 366 9.44 -4.91 -25.19
C LEU A 366 8.38 -5.20 -26.27
N THR A 367 7.21 -5.74 -25.89
CA THR A 367 6.06 -5.87 -26.79
C THR A 367 5.14 -4.64 -26.78
N LYS A 368 5.41 -3.60 -25.98
CA LYS A 368 4.59 -2.40 -25.92
C LYS A 368 4.69 -1.55 -27.19
N ASP A 369 3.63 -0.82 -27.51
CA ASP A 369 3.63 0.18 -28.58
C ASP A 369 4.65 1.30 -28.32
N GLY A 370 5.25 1.83 -29.39
CA GLY A 370 6.16 2.98 -29.33
C GLY A 370 7.60 2.65 -28.89
N ILE A 371 7.98 1.38 -28.86
CA ILE A 371 9.38 0.97 -28.69
C ILE A 371 10.06 0.98 -30.06
N GLU A 372 11.15 1.72 -30.17
CA GLU A 372 11.97 1.81 -31.38
C GLU A 372 13.14 0.82 -31.30
N ASP A 373 13.59 0.32 -32.46
CA ASP A 373 14.76 -0.57 -32.68
C ASP A 373 14.72 -1.97 -32.05
N ILE A 374 14.23 -2.11 -30.81
CA ILE A 374 14.28 -3.35 -30.02
C ILE A 374 12.89 -3.91 -29.68
N GLN A 375 11.84 -3.46 -30.36
CA GLN A 375 10.49 -3.97 -30.15
C GLN A 375 10.40 -5.44 -30.58
N ILE A 376 9.79 -6.27 -29.74
CA ILE A 376 9.60 -7.69 -30.01
C ILE A 376 8.14 -8.03 -30.30
N SER A 377 7.95 -9.14 -31.02
CA SER A 377 6.63 -9.67 -31.38
C SER A 377 6.61 -11.20 -31.27
N TRP A 378 5.71 -11.73 -30.46
CA TRP A 378 5.46 -13.17 -30.36
C TRP A 378 4.77 -13.68 -31.60
N GLU A 379 3.76 -12.95 -32.08
CA GLU A 379 3.17 -13.15 -33.41
C GLU A 379 3.71 -12.05 -34.33
N ASP A 380 4.34 -12.46 -35.43
CA ASP A 380 4.74 -11.50 -36.46
C ASP A 380 3.48 -10.74 -36.89
N ALA A 381 3.60 -9.41 -37.02
CA ALA A 381 2.54 -8.68 -37.69
C ALA A 381 2.32 -9.35 -39.05
N LYS A 382 1.07 -9.49 -39.49
CA LYS A 382 0.84 -9.77 -40.91
C LYS A 382 1.43 -8.57 -41.62
N ASP A 383 2.63 -8.75 -42.16
CA ASP A 383 3.21 -7.79 -43.08
C ASP A 383 2.10 -7.51 -44.10
N GLU A 384 1.69 -6.24 -44.22
CA GLU A 384 1.04 -5.83 -45.45
C GLU A 384 1.95 -6.33 -46.56
N GLU A 385 1.41 -7.21 -47.40
CA GLU A 385 2.06 -7.76 -48.58
C GLU A 385 2.63 -6.60 -49.40
N PHE A 386 3.85 -6.17 -49.10
CA PHE A 386 4.71 -5.51 -50.06
C PHE A 386 5.36 -6.62 -50.88
N GLU A 387 4.53 -7.29 -51.68
CA GLU A 387 5.00 -8.05 -52.82
C GLU A 387 4.63 -7.34 -54.11
N THR A 388 5.70 -6.75 -54.69
CA THR A 388 5.99 -6.49 -56.11
C THR A 388 5.35 -5.31 -56.82
#